data_AF-A0A524QXJ0-F1
#
_entry.id   AF-A0A524QXJ0-F1
#
_cell.length_a   1.000
_cell.length_b   1.000
_cell.length_c   1.000
_cell.angle_alpha   90.00
_cell.angle_beta   90.00
_cell.angle_gamma   90.00
#
_symmetry.space_group_name_H-M   'P 1'
#
loop_
_entity.id
_entity.type
_entity.pdbx_description
1 polymer ?
#
loop_
_entity_poly.entity_id
_entity_poly.type
_entity_poly.pdbx_seq_one_letter_code
_entity_poly.pdbx_strand_id
1 'polypeptide(L)'
;MDIDWKSIIWRQFGAAIDMLENALTACPDELWAKPANSSDPFTARWYEYWYLTFHTLFWLDFYLSETREGFAPPAPFGLEEMDPKGAFPPRVYTKDELRTYLEFGRENVERGLRHLQKRPRSSVTRPDGWISAPWSFCYTICGT
;
A
#
# COMPACT_ATOMS: atom_id res chain seq x y z
N MET A 1 0.15 -30.94 -16.47
CA MET A 1 -0.17 -29.56 -16.88
C MET A 1 0.56 -28.64 -15.93
N ASP A 2 1.59 -27.94 -16.38
CA ASP A 2 2.29 -26.96 -15.53
C ASP A 2 1.37 -25.75 -15.39
N ILE A 3 1.13 -25.31 -14.15
CA ILE A 3 0.28 -24.16 -13.89
C ILE A 3 1.09 -22.92 -14.27
N ASP A 4 0.55 -22.08 -15.16
CA ASP A 4 1.12 -20.76 -15.43
C ASP A 4 0.83 -19.81 -14.25
N TRP A 5 1.57 -20.04 -13.19
CA TRP A 5 1.46 -19.31 -11.93
C TRP A 5 1.75 -17.81 -12.11
N LYS A 6 2.57 -17.42 -13.09
CA LYS A 6 2.83 -16.00 -13.39
C LYS A 6 1.57 -15.32 -13.89
N SER A 7 0.88 -15.96 -14.83
CA SER A 7 -0.40 -15.46 -15.34
C SER A 7 -1.47 -15.41 -14.25
N ILE A 8 -1.51 -16.41 -13.35
CA ILE A 8 -2.42 -16.37 -12.20
C ILE A 8 -2.12 -15.15 -11.31
N ILE A 9 -0.87 -14.98 -10.87
CA ILE A 9 -0.48 -13.85 -10.01
C ILE A 9 -0.78 -12.52 -10.70
N TRP A 10 -0.43 -12.37 -11.98
CA TRP A 10 -0.74 -11.18 -12.77
C TRP A 10 -2.23 -10.85 -12.74
N ARG A 11 -3.09 -11.83 -13.03
CA ARG A 11 -4.54 -11.61 -13.06
C ARG A 11 -5.12 -11.25 -11.69
N GLN A 12 -4.61 -11.85 -10.61
CA GLN A 12 -5.08 -11.53 -9.25
C GLN A 12 -4.63 -10.13 -8.82
N PHE A 13 -3.39 -9.75 -9.08
CA PHE A 13 -2.89 -8.41 -8.78
C PHE A 13 -3.58 -7.34 -9.62
N GLY A 14 -3.72 -7.57 -10.94
CA GLY A 14 -4.43 -6.67 -11.83
C GLY A 14 -5.87 -6.43 -11.37
N ALA A 15 -6.60 -7.50 -11.05
CA ALA A 15 -7.95 -7.39 -10.52
C ALA A 15 -8.03 -6.61 -9.20
N ALA A 16 -7.07 -6.80 -8.29
CA ALA A 16 -7.03 -6.07 -7.02
C ALA A 16 -6.76 -4.56 -7.23
N ILE A 17 -5.87 -4.20 -8.17
CA ILE A 17 -5.62 -2.80 -8.53
C ILE A 17 -6.86 -2.18 -9.20
N ASP A 18 -7.51 -2.89 -10.12
CA ASP A 18 -8.75 -2.43 -10.75
C ASP A 18 -9.86 -2.22 -9.71
N MET A 19 -9.95 -3.11 -8.70
CA MET A 19 -10.90 -2.95 -7.58
C MET A 19 -10.59 -1.69 -6.76
N LEU A 20 -9.32 -1.41 -6.46
CA LEU A 20 -8.92 -0.19 -5.75
C LEU A 20 -9.25 1.06 -6.57
N GLU A 21 -8.98 1.05 -7.88
CA GLU A 21 -9.29 2.15 -8.79
C GLU A 21 -10.80 2.43 -8.87
N ASN A 22 -11.60 1.36 -8.97
CA ASN A 22 -13.05 1.46 -8.93
C ASN A 22 -13.54 2.04 -7.60
N ALA A 23 -12.98 1.59 -6.47
CA ALA A 23 -13.32 2.09 -5.14
C ALA A 23 -12.95 3.58 -4.95
N LEU A 24 -11.78 4.00 -5.45
CA LEU A 24 -11.35 5.40 -5.46
C LEU A 24 -12.30 6.26 -6.28
N THR A 25 -12.66 5.80 -7.48
CA THR A 25 -13.54 6.53 -8.42
C THR A 25 -14.97 6.63 -7.91
N ALA A 26 -15.50 5.57 -7.30
CA ALA A 26 -16.88 5.52 -6.82
C ALA A 26 -17.09 6.28 -5.50
N CYS A 27 -16.02 6.58 -4.76
CA CYS A 27 -16.13 7.32 -3.51
C CYS A 27 -16.69 8.73 -3.77
N PRO A 28 -17.76 9.17 -3.09
CA PRO A 28 -18.23 10.55 -3.14
C PRO A 28 -17.22 11.53 -2.53
N ASP A 29 -17.14 12.78 -3.01
CA ASP A 29 -16.22 13.79 -2.48
C ASP A 29 -16.46 14.11 -1.00
N GLU A 30 -17.73 14.14 -0.59
CA GLU A 30 -18.17 14.38 0.79
C GLU A 30 -17.72 13.31 1.78
N LEU A 31 -17.39 12.11 1.31
CA LEU A 31 -16.91 11.00 2.15
C LEU A 31 -15.38 10.87 2.13
N TRP A 32 -14.69 11.56 1.22
CA TRP A 32 -13.28 11.35 0.95
C TRP A 32 -12.38 11.53 2.19
N ALA A 33 -12.61 12.61 2.93
CA ALA A 33 -11.93 12.97 4.18
C ALA A 33 -12.90 13.02 5.37
N LYS A 34 -14.02 12.32 5.28
CA LYS A 34 -14.95 12.22 6.40
C LYS A 34 -14.39 11.20 7.39
N PRO A 35 -14.17 11.58 8.67
CA PRO A 35 -13.76 10.63 9.68
C PRO A 35 -14.77 9.50 9.76
N ALA A 36 -14.30 8.27 9.94
CA ALA A 36 -15.20 7.17 10.22
C ALA A 36 -16.00 7.47 11.50
N ASN A 37 -17.18 6.87 11.64
CA ASN A 37 -17.96 6.91 12.87
C ASN A 37 -17.29 6.05 13.96
N SER A 38 -16.04 6.38 14.31
CA SER A 38 -15.31 5.83 15.44
C SER A 38 -15.60 6.70 16.66
N SER A 39 -15.92 6.07 17.78
CA SER A 39 -16.04 6.73 19.08
C SER A 39 -14.68 7.25 19.59
N ASP A 40 -13.59 6.75 19.00
CA ASP A 40 -12.22 7.15 19.34
C ASP A 40 -11.66 8.12 18.27
N PRO A 41 -11.40 9.38 18.66
CA PRO A 41 -10.80 10.38 17.77
C PRO A 41 -9.44 9.99 17.23
N PHE A 42 -8.68 9.14 17.95
CA PHE A 42 -7.35 8.71 17.50
C PHE A 42 -7.46 7.77 16.31
N THR A 43 -8.37 6.79 16.34
CA THR A 43 -8.60 5.84 15.24
C THR A 43 -9.41 6.42 14.08
N ALA A 44 -10.22 7.47 14.32
CA ALA A 44 -11.13 8.01 13.30
C ALA A 44 -10.43 8.43 11.98
N ARG A 45 -9.21 8.96 12.07
CA ARG A 45 -8.42 9.41 10.91
C ARG A 45 -7.78 8.27 10.12
N TRP A 46 -7.45 7.14 10.77
CA TRP A 46 -6.91 5.94 10.12
C TRP A 46 -7.93 5.27 9.19
N TYR A 47 -9.21 5.58 9.38
CA TYR A 47 -10.30 5.02 8.59
C TYR A 47 -10.89 6.02 7.58
N GLU A 48 -10.27 7.19 7.41
CA GLU A 48 -10.62 8.09 6.33
C GLU A 48 -10.27 7.47 4.97
N TYR A 49 -11.15 7.63 4.00
CA TYR A 49 -11.06 6.90 2.73
C TYR A 49 -9.79 7.23 1.95
N TRP A 50 -9.42 8.52 1.91
CA TRP A 50 -8.18 8.98 1.28
C TRP A 50 -6.94 8.35 1.94
N TYR A 51 -6.95 8.21 3.27
CA TYR A 51 -5.81 7.71 4.02
C TYR A 51 -5.65 6.20 3.82
N LEU A 52 -6.74 5.43 3.87
CA LEU A 52 -6.70 4.00 3.54
C LEU A 52 -6.20 3.75 2.12
N THR A 53 -6.61 4.60 1.18
CA THR A 53 -6.13 4.54 -0.21
C THR A 53 -4.64 4.83 -0.29
N PHE A 54 -4.18 5.90 0.35
CA PHE A 54 -2.76 6.26 0.42
C PHE A 54 -1.92 5.16 1.08
N HIS A 55 -2.32 4.67 2.25
CA HIS A 55 -1.67 3.57 2.97
C HIS A 55 -1.50 2.35 2.07
N THR A 56 -2.58 1.94 1.40
CA THR A 56 -2.56 0.79 0.48
C THR A 56 -1.56 0.99 -0.65
N LEU A 57 -1.52 2.17 -1.27
CA LEU A 57 -0.61 2.49 -2.37
C LEU A 57 0.85 2.59 -1.92
N PHE A 58 1.09 3.21 -0.76
CA PHE A 58 2.42 3.34 -0.17
C PHE A 58 3.05 1.96 0.05
N TRP A 59 2.31 1.04 0.69
CA TRP A 59 2.82 -0.28 1.00
C TRP A 59 2.91 -1.18 -0.24
N LEU A 60 2.00 -1.02 -1.22
CA LEU A 60 2.15 -1.65 -2.52
C LEU A 60 3.48 -1.29 -3.16
N ASP A 61 3.80 0.00 -3.24
CA ASP A 61 5.04 0.51 -3.81
C ASP A 61 6.28 0.04 -3.03
N PHE A 62 6.25 0.18 -1.70
CA PHE A 62 7.34 -0.26 -0.83
C PHE A 62 7.62 -1.76 -0.90
N TYR A 63 6.58 -2.61 -1.01
CA TYR A 63 6.79 -4.05 -1.12
C TYR A 63 7.32 -4.47 -2.50
N LEU A 64 7.17 -3.62 -3.51
CA LEU A 64 7.73 -3.83 -4.85
C LEU A 64 9.12 -3.21 -5.00
N SER A 65 9.54 -2.33 -4.09
CA SER A 65 10.88 -1.73 -4.11
C SER A 65 11.99 -2.75 -3.80
N GLU A 66 13.22 -2.44 -4.19
CA GLU A 66 14.36 -3.34 -3.95
C GLU A 66 14.87 -3.28 -2.50
N THR A 67 14.96 -2.08 -1.94
CA THR A 67 15.50 -1.82 -0.61
C THR A 67 14.70 -0.77 0.12
N ARG A 68 14.79 -0.79 1.46
CA ARG A 68 14.19 0.24 2.30
C ARG A 68 14.94 1.56 2.23
N GLU A 69 16.26 1.52 2.28
CA GLU A 69 17.12 2.70 2.40
C GLU A 69 17.07 3.61 1.17
N GLY A 70 16.68 3.07 0.01
CA GLY A 70 16.49 3.82 -1.23
C GLY A 70 15.03 4.09 -1.59
N PHE A 71 14.07 3.69 -0.74
CA PHE A 71 12.66 3.86 -1.06
C PHE A 71 12.23 5.32 -0.93
N ALA A 72 11.65 5.85 -2.01
CA ALA A 72 10.98 7.13 -2.02
C ALA A 72 9.71 7.00 -2.88
N PRO A 73 8.53 7.30 -2.33
CA PRO A 73 7.32 7.33 -3.12
C PRO A 73 7.37 8.51 -4.11
N PRO A 74 6.57 8.49 -5.20
CA PRO A 74 6.52 9.59 -6.14
C PRO A 74 6.04 10.88 -5.45
N ALA A 75 6.47 12.04 -5.93
CA ALA A 75 5.93 13.30 -5.43
C ALA A 75 4.41 13.36 -5.68
N PRO A 76 3.59 13.95 -4.79
CA PRO A 76 3.96 14.71 -3.59
C PRO A 76 3.96 13.88 -2.29
N PHE A 77 4.04 12.54 -2.38
CA PHE A 77 3.91 11.66 -1.23
C PHE A 77 5.20 11.62 -0.39
N GLY A 78 5.05 11.50 0.93
CA GLY A 78 6.13 11.40 1.89
C GLY A 78 6.29 10.01 2.50
N LEU A 79 7.18 9.89 3.48
CA LEU A 79 7.52 8.65 4.18
C LEU A 79 6.78 8.51 5.53
N GLU A 80 5.64 9.17 5.70
CA GLU A 80 4.92 9.22 6.98
C GLU A 80 4.52 7.83 7.51
N GLU A 81 4.17 6.91 6.61
CA GLU A 81 3.88 5.49 6.91
C GLU A 81 5.05 4.74 7.57
N MET A 82 6.28 5.23 7.41
CA MET A 82 7.47 4.65 8.04
C MET A 82 7.84 5.28 9.37
N ASP A 83 7.14 6.34 9.81
CA ASP A 83 7.39 6.95 11.11
C ASP A 83 6.90 5.99 12.21
N PRO A 84 7.77 5.50 13.11
CA PRO A 84 7.38 4.60 14.19
C PRO A 84 6.37 5.21 15.17
N LYS A 85 6.18 6.54 15.16
CA LYS A 85 5.17 7.23 15.96
C LYS A 85 3.78 7.23 15.31
N GLY A 86 3.63 6.69 14.10
CA GLY A 86 2.38 6.70 13.36
C GLY A 86 2.02 8.11 12.88
N ALA A 87 2.91 8.72 12.07
CA ALA A 87 2.65 10.04 11.52
C ALA A 87 1.61 9.96 10.40
N PHE A 88 0.72 10.96 10.37
CA PHE A 88 -0.16 11.18 9.22
C PHE A 88 0.49 12.12 8.21
N PRO A 89 0.16 11.97 6.92
CA PRO A 89 0.44 13.01 5.94
C PRO A 89 -0.05 14.39 6.42
N PRO A 90 0.70 15.46 6.11
CA PRO A 90 0.41 16.81 6.63
C PRO A 90 -0.90 17.39 6.10
N ARG A 91 -1.47 16.77 5.06
CA ARG A 91 -2.74 17.17 4.44
C ARG A 91 -3.46 15.94 3.88
N VAL A 92 -4.73 16.14 3.56
CA VAL A 92 -5.53 15.22 2.74
C VAL A 92 -4.99 15.26 1.30
N TYR A 93 -4.72 14.08 0.73
CA TYR A 93 -4.42 13.95 -0.70
C TYR A 93 -5.69 13.97 -1.53
N THR A 94 -5.65 14.56 -2.71
CA THR A 94 -6.79 14.55 -3.63
C THR A 94 -6.95 13.17 -4.29
N LYS A 95 -8.14 12.92 -4.84
CA LYS A 95 -8.38 11.69 -5.63
C LYS A 95 -7.46 11.59 -6.83
N ASP A 96 -7.18 12.70 -7.50
CA ASP A 96 -6.32 12.74 -8.68
C ASP A 96 -4.86 12.46 -8.33
N GLU A 97 -4.38 12.99 -7.20
CA GLU A 97 -3.06 12.65 -6.66
C GLU A 97 -2.96 11.13 -6.40
N LEU A 98 -3.92 10.54 -5.70
CA LEU A 98 -3.90 9.10 -5.41
C LEU A 98 -4.15 8.23 -6.65
N ARG A 99 -4.88 8.72 -7.64
CA ARG A 99 -4.99 8.04 -8.95
C ARG A 99 -3.65 7.99 -9.66
N THR A 100 -2.91 9.10 -9.63
CA THR A 100 -1.55 9.17 -10.21
C THR A 100 -0.62 8.17 -9.51
N TYR A 101 -0.71 8.04 -8.18
CA TYR A 101 0.06 7.04 -7.46
C TYR A 101 -0.38 5.60 -7.76
N LEU A 102 -1.69 5.36 -7.95
CA LEU A 102 -2.21 4.07 -8.36
C LEU A 102 -1.66 3.62 -9.71
N GLU A 103 -1.61 4.53 -10.69
CA GLU A 103 -1.03 4.26 -12.01
C GLU A 103 0.46 3.90 -11.89
N PHE A 104 1.23 4.65 -11.11
CA PHE A 104 2.63 4.32 -10.80
C PHE A 104 2.78 2.94 -10.14
N GLY A 105 1.90 2.61 -9.18
CA GLY A 105 1.87 1.30 -8.54
C GLY A 105 1.58 0.16 -9.52
N ARG A 106 0.66 0.38 -10.47
CA ARG A 106 0.35 -0.58 -11.55
C ARG A 106 1.58 -0.86 -12.42
N GLU A 107 2.32 0.17 -12.80
CA GLU A 107 3.58 0.02 -13.54
C GLU A 107 4.65 -0.74 -12.74
N ASN A 108 4.75 -0.51 -11.44
CA ASN A 108 5.67 -1.24 -10.56
C ASN A 108 5.32 -2.73 -10.45
N VAL A 109 4.03 -3.07 -10.36
CA VAL A 109 3.57 -4.47 -10.37
C VAL A 109 3.91 -5.14 -11.69
N GLU A 110 3.64 -4.48 -12.81
CA GLU A 110 4.01 -4.98 -14.14
C GLU A 110 5.50 -5.27 -14.25
N ARG A 111 6.33 -4.33 -13.80
CA ARG A 111 7.79 -4.46 -13.78
C ARG A 111 8.23 -5.63 -12.89
N GLY A 112 7.73 -5.70 -11.67
CA GLY A 112 8.06 -6.76 -10.71
C GLY A 112 7.71 -8.15 -11.22
N LEU A 113 6.55 -8.29 -11.89
CA LEU A 113 6.11 -9.58 -12.42
C LEU A 113 6.91 -10.05 -13.63
N ARG A 114 7.42 -9.13 -14.47
CA ARG A 114 8.37 -9.48 -15.55
C ARG A 114 9.65 -10.12 -14.99
N HIS A 115 10.13 -9.64 -13.84
CA HIS A 115 11.34 -10.14 -13.19
C HIS A 115 11.10 -11.31 -12.22
N LEU A 116 9.86 -11.76 -12.03
CA LEU A 116 9.57 -12.84 -11.09
C LEU A 116 10.18 -14.17 -11.55
N GLN A 117 10.93 -14.82 -10.67
CA GLN A 117 11.58 -16.10 -10.94
C GLN A 117 11.27 -17.12 -9.84
N LYS A 118 11.05 -18.38 -10.21
CA LYS A 118 10.91 -19.47 -9.23
C LYS A 118 12.26 -19.61 -8.50
N ARG A 119 12.26 -19.42 -7.18
CA ARG A 119 13.42 -19.70 -6.31
C ARG A 119 13.07 -20.81 -5.32
N PRO A 120 14.04 -21.63 -4.88
CA PRO A 120 13.82 -22.55 -3.76
C PRO A 120 13.38 -21.75 -2.53
N ARG A 121 12.57 -22.37 -1.66
CA ARG A 121 12.13 -21.76 -0.40
C ARG A 121 13.29 -21.73 0.61
N SER A 122 14.33 -20.95 0.33
CA SER A 122 15.23 -20.44 1.36
C SER A 122 14.50 -19.33 2.12
N SER A 123 14.78 -19.16 3.41
CA SER A 123 14.23 -18.08 4.25
C SER A 123 14.31 -16.75 3.50
N VAL A 124 13.16 -16.25 3.04
CA VAL A 124 13.03 -14.98 2.32
C VAL A 124 13.07 -13.87 3.39
N THR A 125 14.24 -13.66 3.96
CA THR A 125 14.53 -12.42 4.68
C THR A 125 15.03 -11.43 3.64
N ARG A 126 14.33 -10.31 3.45
CA ARG A 126 14.97 -9.14 2.81
C ARG A 126 16.28 -8.87 3.58
N PRO A 127 17.36 -8.42 2.92
CA PRO A 127 18.64 -8.15 3.58
C PRO A 127 18.52 -7.19 4.77
N ASP A 128 17.49 -6.34 4.77
CA ASP A 128 17.14 -5.38 5.81
C ASP A 128 16.39 -5.98 7.02
N GLY A 129 16.03 -7.28 6.97
CA GLY A 129 15.33 -7.99 8.05
C GLY A 129 13.83 -7.70 8.19
N TRP A 130 13.23 -6.89 7.31
CA TRP A 130 11.88 -6.35 7.50
C TRP A 130 10.73 -7.37 7.31
N ILE A 131 10.90 -8.41 6.48
CA ILE A 131 9.85 -9.41 6.23
C ILE A 131 9.85 -10.52 7.33
N SER A 132 10.03 -10.14 8.60
CA SER A 132 9.93 -11.09 9.73
C SER A 132 8.77 -10.80 10.71
N ALA A 133 7.95 -9.77 10.48
CA ALA A 133 6.77 -9.51 11.32
C ALA A 133 5.53 -9.19 10.46
N PRO A 134 4.68 -10.16 10.12
CA PRO A 134 3.63 -9.92 9.13
C PRO A 134 2.41 -9.14 9.65
N TRP A 135 2.23 -8.93 10.97
CA TRP A 135 1.01 -8.29 11.49
C TRP A 135 1.18 -7.48 12.80
N SER A 136 2.33 -7.55 13.47
CA SER A 136 2.48 -6.98 14.81
C SER A 136 2.56 -5.45 14.84
N PHE A 137 2.99 -4.79 13.77
CA PHE A 137 3.14 -3.33 13.78
C PHE A 137 1.78 -2.59 13.82
N CYS A 138 0.74 -3.16 13.21
CA CYS A 138 -0.60 -2.58 13.24
C CYS A 138 -1.31 -2.82 14.59
N TYR A 139 -0.97 -3.90 15.30
CA TYR A 139 -1.55 -4.20 16.62
C TYR A 139 -0.89 -3.43 17.78
N THR A 140 0.42 -3.13 17.70
CA THR A 140 1.11 -2.41 18.79
C THR A 140 0.62 -0.97 18.96
N ILE A 141 0.05 -0.35 17.91
CA ILE A 141 -0.52 1.02 17.97
C ILE A 141 -1.94 1.01 18.59
N CYS A 142 -2.61 -0.14 18.68
CA CYS A 142 -3.95 -0.29 19.26
C CYS A 142 -3.97 -1.03 20.61
N GLY A 143 -2.83 -1.18 21.29
CA GLY A 143 -2.82 -1.89 22.58
C GLY A 143 -1.56 -1.69 23.41
N THR A 144 -1.55 -0.63 24.21
CA THR A 144 -1.35 -0.62 25.68
C THR A 144 -1.79 0.72 26.23
#